data_AF-A0A944SS73-F1
#
_entry.id   AF-A0A944SS73-F1
#
_cell.length_a   1.000
_cell.length_b   1.000
_cell.length_c   1.000
_cell.angle_alpha   90.00
_cell.angle_beta   90.00
_cell.angle_gamma   90.00
#
_symmetry.space_group_name_H-M   'P 1'
#
loop_
_entity.id
_entity.type
_entity.pdbx_description
1 polymer ?
#
loop_
_entity_poly.entity_id
_entity_poly.type
_entity_poly.pdbx_seq_one_letter_code
_entity_poly.pdbx_strand_id
1 'polypeptide(L)' 'MGIMLESNLVAGRQNQEPNKALVYGQSITDACMAWQNTEPLLHKLATAIRTRRQQAKTSI' A
#
# COMPACT_ATOMS: atom_id res chain seq x y z
N MET A 1 16.76 -0.24 -6.85
CA MET A 1 16.08 -0.96 -5.75
C MET A 1 14.65 -0.45 -5.65
N GLY A 2 13.72 -1.32 -5.26
CA GLY A 2 12.30 -0.99 -5.05
C GLY A 2 11.78 -1.68 -3.80
N ILE A 3 10.51 -1.44 -3.48
CA ILE A 3 9.80 -2.08 -2.37
C ILE A 3 8.51 -2.71 -2.90
N MET A 4 7.99 -3.71 -2.17
CA MET A 4 6.69 -4.33 -2.38
C MET A 4 5.80 -4.02 -1.18
N LEU A 5 4.52 -3.74 -1.42
CA LEU A 5 3.53 -3.40 -0.40
C LEU A 5 2.26 -4.21 -0.64
N GLU A 6 1.69 -4.79 0.41
CA GLU A 6 0.40 -5.48 0.35
C GLU A 6 -0.72 -4.53 0.81
N SER A 7 -1.68 -4.31 -0.08
CA SER A 7 -2.72 -3.30 0.04
C SER A 7 -4.05 -3.86 -0.46
N ASN A 8 -5.14 -3.48 0.20
CA ASN A 8 -6.50 -3.74 -0.24
C ASN A 8 -7.42 -2.59 0.20
N LEU A 9 -8.69 -2.59 -0.20
CA LEU A 9 -9.61 -1.50 0.15
C LEU A 9 -9.81 -1.39 1.67
N VAL A 10 -9.97 -2.53 2.33
CA VAL A 10 -10.15 -2.68 3.78
C VAL A 10 -8.91 -3.36 4.37
N ALA A 11 -8.44 -2.84 5.51
CA ALA A 11 -7.26 -3.37 6.19
C ALA A 11 -7.48 -4.78 6.75
N GLY A 12 -6.37 -5.46 7.01
CA GLY A 12 -6.33 -6.76 7.65
C GLY A 12 -6.64 -7.91 6.69
N ARG A 13 -7.12 -9.02 7.26
CA ARG A 13 -7.55 -10.22 6.55
C ARG A 13 -8.83 -10.77 7.16
N GLN A 14 -9.54 -11.58 6.39
CA GLN A 14 -10.70 -12.36 6.82
C GLN A 14 -10.53 -13.83 6.44
N ASN A 15 -11.21 -14.73 7.14
CA ASN A 15 -11.28 -16.13 6.75
C ASN A 15 -12.54 -16.37 5.90
N GLN A 16 -12.43 -17.25 4.92
CA GLN A 16 -13.60 -17.79 4.23
C GLN A 16 -14.23 -18.88 5.11
N GLU A 17 -15.45 -18.62 5.57
CA GLU A 17 -16.22 -19.53 6.42
C GLU A 17 -17.54 -19.91 5.72
N PRO A 18 -18.03 -21.15 5.86
CA PRO A 18 -19.35 -21.52 5.35
C PRO A 18 -20.44 -20.59 5.89
N ASN A 19 -21.36 -20.18 5.02
CA ASN A 19 -22.52 -19.32 5.35
C ASN A 19 -22.20 -17.92 5.89
N LYS A 20 -20.96 -17.43 5.71
CA LYS A 20 -20.56 -16.07 6.08
C LYS A 20 -20.20 -15.27 4.84
N ALA A 21 -20.87 -14.14 4.65
CA ALA A 21 -20.53 -13.24 3.56
C ALA A 21 -19.16 -12.58 3.81
N LEU A 22 -18.34 -12.50 2.77
CA LEU A 22 -17.05 -11.82 2.82
C LEU A 22 -17.26 -10.30 2.79
N VAL A 23 -16.43 -9.59 3.55
CA VAL A 23 -16.29 -8.14 3.43
C VAL A 23 -15.59 -7.84 2.11
N TYR A 24 -16.27 -7.14 1.21
CA TYR A 24 -15.68 -6.74 -0.06
C TYR A 24 -14.43 -5.90 0.16
N GLY A 25 -13.34 -6.25 -0.53
CA GLY A 25 -12.08 -5.53 -0.46
C GLY A 25 -11.24 -5.78 0.80
N GLN A 26 -11.52 -6.82 1.59
CA GLN A 26 -10.63 -7.32 2.65
C GLN A 26 -9.96 -8.63 2.21
N SER A 27 -8.65 -8.76 2.40
CA SER A 27 -7.88 -9.93 1.94
C SER A 27 -8.34 -11.24 2.59
N ILE A 28 -8.31 -12.36 1.86
CA ILE A 28 -8.55 -13.71 2.41
C ILE A 28 -7.26 -14.49 2.68
N THR A 29 -6.11 -13.93 2.30
CA THR A 29 -4.77 -14.51 2.50
C THR A 29 -4.04 -13.75 3.60
N ASP A 30 -3.04 -12.95 3.25
CA ASP A 30 -2.24 -12.14 4.17
C ASP A 30 -2.92 -10.80 4.49
N ALA A 31 -2.56 -10.22 5.63
CA ALA A 31 -3.17 -8.99 6.11
C ALA A 31 -2.64 -7.77 5.33
N CYS A 32 -3.53 -7.06 4.64
CA CYS A 32 -3.18 -5.88 3.84
C CYS A 32 -3.36 -4.57 4.61
N MET A 33 -2.67 -3.52 4.17
CA MET A 33 -3.02 -2.13 4.54
C MET A 33 -4.31 -1.69 3.83
N ALA A 34 -5.10 -0.82 4.46
CA ALA A 34 -6.25 -0.19 3.81
C ALA A 34 -5.85 0.85 2.76
N TRP A 35 -6.79 1.18 1.87
CA TRP A 35 -6.60 2.18 0.82
C TRP A 35 -6.26 3.57 1.38
N GLN A 36 -6.90 3.96 2.48
CA GLN A 36 -6.70 5.25 3.15
C GLN A 36 -5.26 5.46 3.63
N ASN A 37 -4.50 4.37 3.82
CA ASN A 37 -3.08 4.43 4.15
C ASN A 37 -2.19 4.25 2.92
N THR A 38 -2.67 3.52 1.91
CA THR A 38 -1.93 3.21 0.68
C THR A 38 -1.70 4.45 -0.16
N GLU A 39 -2.77 5.20 -0.47
CA GLU A 39 -2.70 6.41 -1.29
C GLU A 39 -1.69 7.45 -0.75
N PRO A 40 -1.79 7.91 0.52
CA PRO A 40 -0.83 8.88 1.04
C PRO A 40 0.60 8.33 1.12
N LEU A 41 0.78 7.03 1.36
CA LEU A 41 2.10 6.40 1.33
C LEU A 41 2.74 6.44 -0.06
N LEU A 42 1.97 6.13 -1.11
CA LEU A 42 2.45 6.21 -2.50
C LEU A 42 2.85 7.65 -2.87
N HIS A 43 2.05 8.65 -2.47
CA HIS A 43 2.41 10.05 -2.65
C HIS A 43 3.68 10.43 -1.90
N LYS A 44 3.85 9.96 -0.66
CA LYS A 44 5.07 10.20 0.13
C LYS A 44 6.31 9.61 -0.54
N LEU A 45 6.22 8.39 -1.06
CA LEU A 45 7.30 7.74 -1.80
C LEU A 45 7.63 8.50 -3.10
N ALA A 46 6.61 8.92 -3.85
CA ALA A 46 6.80 9.70 -5.07
C ALA A 46 7.53 11.03 -4.77
N THR A 47 7.13 11.74 -3.72
CA THR A 47 7.79 12.98 -3.26
C THR A 47 9.24 12.72 -2.88
N ALA A 48 9.52 11.70 -2.06
CA ALA A 48 10.89 11.37 -1.66
C ALA A 48 11.81 11.07 -2.86
N ILE A 49 11.31 10.34 -3.87
CA ILE A 49 12.08 10.06 -5.09
C ILE A 49 12.33 11.31 -5.91
N ARG A 50 11.36 12.22 -6.03
CA ARG A 50 11.54 13.51 -6.73
C ARG A 50 12.59 14.37 -6.04
N THR A 51 12.52 14.50 -4.71
CA THR A 51 13.51 15.24 -3.90
C THR A 51 14.92 14.68 -4.12
N ARG A 52 15.08 13.36 -4.02
CA ARG A 52 16.38 12.71 -4.25
C ARG A 52 16.94 12.99 -5.66
N ARG A 53 16.09 12.96 -6.68
CA ARG A 53 16.49 13.25 -8.08
C ARG A 53 16.91 14.71 -8.27
N GLN A 54 16.28 15.65 -7.58
CA GLN A 54 16.67 17.06 -7.63
C GLN A 54 18.03 17.28 -6.96
N GLN A 55 18.24 16.72 -5.78
CA GLN A 55 19.52 16.81 -5.06
C GLN A 55 20.68 16.26 -5.90
N ALA A 56 20.50 15.10 -6.52
CA ALA A 56 21.52 14.51 -7.40
C ALA A 56 21.87 15.37 -8.63
N LYS A 57 20.95 16.23 -9.10
CA LYS A 57 21.21 17.16 -10.21
C LYS A 57 21.95 18.42 -9.79
N THR A 58 21.76 18.87 -8.56
CA THR A 58 22.40 20.09 -8.02
C THR A 58 23.83 19.83 -7.57
N SER A 59 24.22 18.56 -7.37
CA SER A 59 25.57 18.16 -6.96
C SER A 59 26.54 17.89 -8.12
N ILE A 60 26.19 18.29 -9.35
CA ILE A 60 27.02 18.24 -10.56
C ILE A 60 27.18 19.67 -11.07
#